data_AF-A0A0C3AC09-F1
#
_entry.id   AF-A0A0C3AC09-F1
#
_cell.length_a   1.000
_cell.length_b   1.000
_cell.length_c   1.000
_cell.angle_alpha   90.00
_cell.angle_beta   90.00
_cell.angle_gamma   90.00
#
_symmetry.space_group_name_H-M   'P 1'
#
loop_
_entity.id
_entity.type
_entity.pdbx_description
1 polymer ?
#
loop_
_entity_poly.entity_id
_entity_poly.type
_entity_poly.pdbx_seq_one_letter_code
_entity_poly.pdbx_strand_id
1 'polypeptide(L)'
;IAYFYFDFSDTQKWRSESFVRSLITQLSSQTSSCPDSLVALYSQNSDGQQQPATEGLMLTLRHIIRGFQHVYMIVDALDECLDQDQLLAMIQEITSWKFGPLHLLATSCQERDIEDCVGPLASAQINLHSAQVDADIQTHLHERLRNDPKLKQWPSKVHGQIEAALMEGAHGMFRWVACQLDALRKCIKLDGLTKALKALPKSLDETYEHILQTIDDEHHDDVLKVLQWLAFSARPVTLAEV
;
A
#
# COMPACT_ATOMS: atom_id res chain seq x y z
N ILE A 1 -10.41 -13.21 -11.53
CA ILE A 1 -9.41 -12.26 -10.97
C ILE A 1 -9.36 -12.49 -9.48
N ALA A 2 -8.18 -12.49 -8.87
CA ALA A 2 -8.02 -12.53 -7.42
C ALA A 2 -7.03 -11.45 -6.98
N TYR A 3 -7.24 -10.85 -5.81
CA TYR A 3 -6.37 -9.80 -5.30
C TYR A 3 -6.10 -9.96 -3.81
N PHE A 4 -4.95 -9.50 -3.36
CA PHE A 4 -4.58 -9.47 -1.95
C PHE A 4 -3.74 -8.25 -1.67
N TYR A 5 -4.06 -7.53 -0.60
CA TYR A 5 -3.26 -6.41 -0.10
C TYR A 5 -2.75 -6.81 1.27
N PHE A 6 -1.42 -6.83 1.42
CA PHE A 6 -0.78 -6.98 2.72
C PHE A 6 -0.92 -5.69 3.49
N ASP A 7 -1.24 -5.83 4.78
CA ASP A 7 -1.44 -4.71 5.69
C ASP A 7 -0.81 -5.11 7.03
N PHE A 8 0.29 -4.47 7.42
CA PHE A 8 0.95 -4.76 8.70
C PHE A 8 0.06 -4.46 9.91
N SER A 9 -0.94 -3.58 9.75
CA SER A 9 -1.88 -3.19 10.80
C SER A 9 -3.01 -4.21 10.97
N ASP A 10 -3.21 -5.14 10.01
CA ASP A 10 -4.21 -6.19 10.07
C ASP A 10 -3.55 -7.55 10.28
N THR A 11 -3.66 -8.06 11.51
CA THR A 11 -3.09 -9.37 11.88
C THR A 11 -3.64 -10.56 11.07
N GLN A 12 -4.72 -10.37 10.31
CA GLN A 12 -5.24 -11.37 9.39
C GLN A 12 -4.61 -11.26 8.00
N LYS A 13 -3.98 -10.14 7.64
CA LYS A 13 -3.43 -9.89 6.29
C LYS A 13 -1.92 -9.84 6.22
N TRP A 14 -1.23 -9.73 7.35
CA TRP A 14 0.24 -9.70 7.39
C TRP A 14 0.93 -11.08 7.26
N ARG A 15 0.20 -12.20 7.09
CA ARG A 15 0.79 -13.56 6.97
C ARG A 15 0.66 -14.14 5.56
N SER A 16 1.68 -14.87 5.11
CA SER A 16 1.72 -15.53 3.79
C SER A 16 0.61 -16.57 3.59
N GLU A 17 0.20 -17.29 4.64
CA GLU A 17 -0.92 -18.25 4.54
C GLU A 17 -2.25 -17.56 4.21
N SER A 18 -2.47 -16.35 4.74
CA SER A 18 -3.69 -15.58 4.48
C SER A 18 -3.82 -15.21 3.01
N PHE A 19 -2.68 -14.92 2.35
CA PHE A 19 -2.63 -14.70 0.91
C PHE A 19 -3.15 -15.92 0.14
N VAL A 20 -2.62 -17.12 0.38
CA VAL A 20 -3.05 -18.34 -0.32
C VAL A 20 -4.52 -18.67 -0.03
N ARG A 21 -4.96 -18.56 1.23
CA ARG A 21 -6.36 -18.80 1.62
C ARG A 21 -7.32 -17.83 0.94
N SER A 22 -6.93 -16.56 0.84
CA SER A 22 -7.72 -15.55 0.15
C SER A 22 -7.83 -15.84 -1.34
N LEU A 23 -6.74 -16.24 -2.00
CA LEU A 23 -6.75 -16.65 -3.40
C LEU A 23 -7.66 -17.86 -3.63
N ILE A 24 -7.55 -18.91 -2.79
CA ILE A 24 -8.43 -20.08 -2.85
C ILE A 24 -9.88 -19.66 -2.73
N THR A 25 -10.21 -18.82 -1.75
CA THR A 25 -11.58 -18.37 -1.49
C THR A 25 -12.15 -17.58 -2.68
N GLN A 26 -11.40 -16.60 -3.18
CA GLN A 26 -11.83 -15.75 -4.30
C GLN A 26 -11.95 -16.53 -5.60
N LEU A 27 -11.01 -17.42 -5.91
CA LEU A 27 -11.08 -18.20 -7.14
C LEU A 27 -12.16 -19.28 -7.05
N SER A 28 -12.33 -19.93 -5.90
CA SER A 28 -13.41 -20.92 -5.73
C SER A 28 -14.79 -20.30 -5.89
N SER A 29 -15.01 -19.07 -5.38
CA SER A 29 -16.30 -18.39 -5.55
C SER A 29 -16.61 -17.98 -7.00
N GLN A 30 -15.62 -18.01 -7.89
CA GLN A 30 -15.76 -17.76 -9.33
C GLN A 30 -16.01 -19.04 -10.14
N THR A 31 -16.07 -20.21 -9.50
CA THR A 31 -16.40 -21.48 -10.15
C THR A 31 -17.89 -21.81 -10.02
N SER A 32 -18.44 -22.56 -10.98
CA SER A 32 -19.87 -22.93 -11.01
C SER A 32 -20.27 -23.88 -9.86
N SER A 33 -19.31 -24.60 -9.29
CA SER A 33 -19.49 -25.59 -8.24
C SER A 33 -18.26 -25.61 -7.35
N CYS A 34 -18.41 -26.01 -6.09
CA CYS A 34 -17.27 -26.15 -5.17
C CYS A 34 -16.17 -27.02 -5.80
N PRO A 35 -14.91 -26.55 -5.89
CA PRO A 35 -13.82 -27.35 -6.45
C PRO A 35 -13.58 -28.63 -5.64
N ASP A 36 -13.44 -29.77 -6.32
CA ASP A 36 -13.21 -31.07 -5.66
C ASP A 36 -11.96 -31.07 -4.77
N SER A 37 -10.92 -30.33 -5.18
CA SER A 37 -9.69 -30.17 -4.39
C SER A 37 -9.94 -29.49 -3.05
N LEU A 38 -10.88 -28.54 -2.99
CA LEU A 38 -11.25 -27.85 -1.75
C LEU A 38 -12.07 -28.76 -0.84
N VAL A 39 -12.99 -29.54 -1.40
CA VAL A 39 -13.77 -30.56 -0.66
C VAL A 39 -12.84 -31.63 -0.08
N ALA A 40 -11.86 -32.08 -0.86
CA ALA A 40 -10.86 -33.04 -0.42
C ALA A 40 -10.00 -32.47 0.73
N LEU A 41 -9.53 -31.22 0.60
CA LEU A 41 -8.77 -30.55 1.66
C LEU A 41 -9.58 -30.47 2.96
N TYR A 42 -10.85 -30.05 2.89
CA TYR A 42 -11.73 -29.99 4.06
C TYR A 42 -11.87 -31.36 4.76
N SER A 43 -12.13 -32.41 3.97
CA SER A 43 -12.35 -33.76 4.49
C SER A 43 -11.08 -34.36 5.12
N GLN A 44 -9.91 -34.13 4.50
CA GLN A 44 -8.61 -34.58 5.01
C GLN A 44 -8.21 -33.88 6.31
N ASN A 45 -8.73 -32.68 6.55
CA ASN A 45 -8.47 -31.88 7.73
C ASN A 45 -9.57 -32.02 8.80
N SER A 46 -10.00 -33.26 9.04
CA SER A 46 -11.00 -33.64 10.04
C SER A 46 -12.31 -32.87 9.88
N ASP A 47 -12.83 -32.78 8.66
CA ASP A 47 -14.05 -32.02 8.33
C ASP A 47 -14.01 -30.58 8.90
N GLY A 48 -12.88 -29.90 8.69
CA GLY A 48 -12.65 -28.51 9.11
C GLY A 48 -12.32 -28.32 10.60
N GLN A 49 -12.17 -29.39 11.39
CA GLN A 49 -11.73 -29.28 12.79
C GLN A 49 -10.23 -28.99 12.93
N GLN A 50 -9.45 -29.18 11.87
CA GLN A 50 -8.02 -28.90 11.85
C GLN A 50 -7.69 -27.92 10.72
N GLN A 51 -6.69 -27.07 10.92
CA GLN A 51 -6.21 -26.19 9.86
C GLN A 51 -5.36 -26.99 8.85
N PRO A 52 -5.51 -26.74 7.53
CA PRO A 52 -4.65 -27.33 6.52
C PRO A 52 -3.23 -26.76 6.63
N ALA A 53 -2.24 -27.60 6.35
CA ALA A 53 -0.86 -27.18 6.20
C ALA A 53 -0.69 -26.37 4.90
N THR A 54 0.32 -25.51 4.85
CA THR A 54 0.67 -24.68 3.68
C THR A 54 0.79 -25.48 2.39
N GLU A 55 1.42 -26.65 2.43
CA GLU A 55 1.54 -27.53 1.26
C GLU A 55 0.16 -27.95 0.71
N GLY A 56 -0.77 -28.31 1.59
CA GLY A 56 -2.15 -28.66 1.21
C GLY A 56 -2.91 -27.47 0.60
N LEU A 57 -2.68 -26.26 1.12
CA LEU A 57 -3.23 -25.03 0.55
C LEU A 57 -2.66 -24.76 -0.85
N MET A 58 -1.35 -24.82 -1.03
CA MET A 58 -0.68 -24.59 -2.31
C MET A 58 -1.12 -25.60 -3.37
N LEU A 59 -1.20 -26.89 -3.01
CA LEU A 59 -1.75 -27.92 -3.87
C LEU A 59 -3.20 -27.64 -4.25
N THR A 60 -4.04 -27.21 -3.30
CA THR A 60 -5.44 -26.89 -3.56
C THR A 60 -5.58 -25.70 -4.51
N LEU A 61 -4.83 -24.63 -4.27
CA LEU A 61 -4.78 -23.45 -5.13
C LEU A 61 -4.34 -23.83 -6.56
N ARG A 62 -3.30 -24.66 -6.68
CA ARG A 62 -2.82 -25.19 -7.96
C ARG A 62 -3.93 -25.86 -8.76
N HIS A 63 -4.74 -26.72 -8.13
CA HIS A 63 -5.85 -27.41 -8.79
C HIS A 63 -6.96 -26.46 -9.21
N ILE A 64 -7.29 -25.48 -8.36
CA ILE A 64 -8.32 -24.48 -8.66
C ILE A 64 -7.90 -23.65 -9.88
N ILE A 65 -6.66 -23.16 -9.94
CA ILE A 65 -6.16 -22.35 -11.07
C ILE A 65 -6.20 -23.12 -12.39
N ARG A 66 -5.96 -24.44 -12.38
CA ARG A 66 -6.09 -25.28 -13.60
C ARG A 66 -7.49 -25.28 -14.21
N GLY A 67 -8.51 -24.96 -13.43
CA GLY A 67 -9.90 -24.85 -13.91
C GLY A 67 -10.17 -23.58 -14.73
N PHE A 68 -9.24 -22.61 -14.73
CA PHE A 68 -9.41 -21.34 -15.41
C PHE A 68 -8.59 -21.27 -16.71
N GLN A 69 -9.12 -20.58 -17.71
CA GLN A 69 -8.37 -20.26 -18.93
C GLN A 69 -7.35 -19.15 -18.68
N HIS A 70 -7.72 -18.13 -17.90
CA HIS A 70 -6.83 -17.03 -17.51
C HIS A 70 -7.04 -16.72 -16.03
N VAL A 71 -5.93 -16.53 -15.30
CA VAL A 71 -5.97 -16.06 -13.92
C VAL A 71 -5.12 -14.80 -13.81
N TYR A 72 -5.71 -13.74 -13.26
CA TYR A 72 -5.02 -12.51 -12.91
C TYR A 72 -4.97 -12.41 -11.39
N MET A 73 -3.76 -12.34 -10.84
CA MET A 73 -3.48 -12.14 -9.43
C MET A 73 -2.86 -10.76 -9.24
N ILE A 74 -3.42 -9.98 -8.33
CA ILE A 74 -2.93 -8.67 -7.95
C ILE A 74 -2.49 -8.75 -6.49
N VAL A 75 -1.22 -8.50 -6.22
CA VAL A 75 -0.67 -8.55 -4.86
C VAL A 75 -0.06 -7.20 -4.54
N ASP A 76 -0.59 -6.54 -3.53
CA ASP A 76 -0.21 -5.18 -3.19
C ASP A 76 0.54 -5.16 -1.84
N ALA A 77 1.60 -4.36 -1.77
CA ALA A 77 2.50 -4.17 -0.63
C ALA A 77 3.21 -5.44 -0.12
N LEU A 78 3.93 -6.17 -0.99
CA LEU A 78 4.64 -7.40 -0.60
C LEU A 78 5.58 -7.25 0.61
N ASP A 79 6.18 -6.08 0.78
CA ASP A 79 7.06 -5.70 1.89
C ASP A 79 6.36 -5.69 3.26
N GLU A 80 5.03 -5.63 3.30
CA GLU A 80 4.26 -5.66 4.56
C GLU A 80 4.01 -7.08 5.09
N CYS A 81 4.49 -8.12 4.40
CA CYS A 81 4.34 -9.51 4.84
C CYS A 81 5.36 -9.87 5.95
N LEU A 82 4.85 -10.33 7.10
CA LEU A 82 5.67 -10.73 8.25
C LEU A 82 6.64 -11.88 7.93
N ASP A 83 6.16 -12.88 7.18
CA ASP A 83 6.89 -14.07 6.74
C ASP A 83 7.25 -13.97 5.26
N GLN A 84 7.93 -12.88 4.90
CA GLN A 84 8.36 -12.50 3.55
C GLN A 84 9.07 -13.63 2.79
N ASP A 85 10.05 -14.32 3.41
CA ASP A 85 10.76 -15.44 2.77
C ASP A 85 9.81 -16.56 2.30
N GLN A 86 8.81 -16.86 3.13
CA GLN A 86 7.82 -17.90 2.83
C GLN A 86 6.88 -17.43 1.70
N LEU A 87 6.44 -16.17 1.73
CA LEU A 87 5.63 -15.57 0.66
C LEU A 87 6.37 -15.60 -0.68
N LEU A 88 7.63 -15.18 -0.69
CA LEU A 88 8.47 -15.16 -1.88
C LEU A 88 8.65 -16.57 -2.47
N ALA A 89 8.89 -17.57 -1.63
CA ALA A 89 8.94 -18.97 -2.06
C ALA A 89 7.59 -19.45 -2.66
N MET A 90 6.45 -19.05 -2.07
CA MET A 90 5.13 -19.37 -2.64
C MET A 90 4.92 -18.71 -3.99
N ILE A 91 5.31 -17.44 -4.17
CA ILE A 91 5.20 -16.73 -5.46
C ILE A 91 6.06 -17.40 -6.53
N GLN A 92 7.29 -17.80 -6.19
CA GLN A 92 8.14 -18.58 -7.09
C GLN A 92 7.49 -19.92 -7.47
N GLU A 93 6.93 -20.64 -6.51
CA GLU A 93 6.22 -21.89 -6.79
C GLU A 93 5.03 -21.67 -7.73
N ILE A 94 4.17 -20.70 -7.41
CA ILE A 94 2.97 -20.36 -8.19
C ILE A 94 3.32 -19.97 -9.63
N THR A 95 4.36 -19.16 -9.82
CA THR A 95 4.81 -18.71 -11.15
C THR A 95 5.52 -19.82 -11.95
N SER A 96 6.09 -20.84 -11.27
CA SER A 96 6.69 -22.00 -11.93
C SER A 96 5.67 -22.96 -12.55
N TRP A 97 4.39 -22.84 -12.19
CA TRP A 97 3.33 -23.72 -12.63
C TRP A 97 3.10 -23.62 -14.14
N LYS A 98 3.44 -24.69 -14.86
CA LYS A 98 3.35 -24.76 -16.34
C LYS A 98 1.95 -25.13 -16.84
N PHE A 99 0.91 -24.40 -16.46
CA PHE A 99 -0.44 -24.59 -17.00
C PHE A 99 -1.24 -23.29 -17.01
N GLY A 100 -1.89 -23.00 -18.15
CA GLY A 100 -2.73 -21.82 -18.35
C GLY A 100 -1.97 -20.48 -18.28
N PRO A 101 -2.48 -19.44 -18.96
CA PRO A 101 -2.04 -18.07 -18.72
C PRO A 101 -2.29 -17.60 -17.27
N LEU A 102 -1.21 -17.50 -16.50
CA LEU A 102 -1.19 -16.86 -15.19
C LEU A 102 -0.55 -15.47 -15.32
N HIS A 103 -1.24 -14.45 -14.86
CA HIS A 103 -0.78 -13.07 -14.85
C HIS A 103 -0.67 -12.59 -13.41
N LEU A 104 0.52 -12.14 -13.02
CA LEU A 104 0.79 -11.60 -11.70
C LEU A 104 1.19 -10.12 -11.84
N LEU A 105 0.48 -9.26 -11.11
CA LEU A 105 0.92 -7.91 -10.81
C LEU A 105 1.24 -7.87 -9.32
N ALA A 106 2.47 -7.48 -8.98
CA ALA A 106 2.90 -7.29 -7.61
C ALA A 106 3.40 -5.86 -7.40
N THR A 107 3.13 -5.27 -6.24
CA THR A 107 3.72 -4.00 -5.80
C THR A 107 4.49 -4.21 -4.51
N SER A 108 5.50 -3.37 -4.29
CA SER A 108 6.33 -3.40 -3.09
C SER A 108 7.10 -2.09 -2.98
N CYS A 109 7.47 -1.70 -1.76
CA CYS A 109 8.62 -0.81 -1.56
C CYS A 109 9.90 -1.47 -2.11
N GLN A 110 10.89 -0.65 -2.46
CA GLN A 110 12.14 -1.16 -3.00
C GLN A 110 12.98 -1.82 -1.90
N GLU A 111 12.89 -3.15 -1.82
CA GLU A 111 13.70 -3.99 -0.95
C GLU A 111 14.50 -4.99 -1.77
N ARG A 112 15.80 -5.15 -1.44
CA ARG A 112 16.72 -6.00 -2.20
C ARG A 112 16.26 -7.46 -2.25
N ASP A 113 15.78 -7.99 -1.13
CA ASP A 113 15.38 -9.40 -1.05
C ASP A 113 14.16 -9.70 -1.94
N ILE A 114 13.23 -8.74 -2.08
CA ILE A 114 12.09 -8.83 -3.00
C ILE A 114 12.56 -8.69 -4.45
N GLU A 115 13.42 -7.72 -4.73
CA GLU A 115 13.96 -7.47 -6.08
C GLU A 115 14.73 -8.69 -6.61
N ASP A 116 15.60 -9.27 -5.78
CA ASP A 116 16.41 -10.44 -6.12
C ASP A 116 15.53 -11.68 -6.38
N CYS A 117 14.41 -11.80 -5.68
CA CYS A 117 13.51 -12.95 -5.79
C CYS A 117 12.48 -12.83 -6.92
N VAL A 118 11.81 -11.67 -7.03
CA VAL A 118 10.69 -11.43 -7.95
C VAL A 118 11.18 -10.86 -9.29
N GLY A 119 12.27 -10.09 -9.30
CA GLY A 119 12.84 -9.48 -10.50
C GLY A 119 13.10 -10.49 -11.62
N PRO A 120 13.76 -11.64 -11.36
CA PRO A 120 13.97 -12.68 -12.38
C PRO A 120 12.70 -13.31 -12.94
N LEU A 121 11.58 -13.23 -12.21
CA LEU A 121 10.27 -13.76 -12.63
C LEU A 121 9.48 -12.73 -13.46
N ALA A 122 9.80 -11.44 -13.32
CA ALA A 122 9.02 -10.37 -13.88
C ALA A 122 9.27 -10.23 -15.40
N SER A 123 8.18 -10.24 -16.17
CA SER A 123 8.25 -9.90 -17.61
C SER A 123 8.41 -8.39 -17.84
N ALA A 124 8.04 -7.58 -16.85
CA ALA A 124 8.21 -6.13 -16.84
C ALA A 124 8.35 -5.65 -15.40
N GLN A 125 9.22 -4.67 -15.16
CA GLN A 125 9.40 -4.00 -13.88
C GLN A 125 9.16 -2.50 -14.07
N ILE A 126 8.36 -1.90 -13.19
CA ILE A 126 8.04 -0.48 -13.20
C ILE A 126 8.54 0.11 -11.88
N ASN A 127 9.59 0.92 -11.96
CA ASN A 127 10.16 1.60 -10.80
C ASN A 127 9.62 3.03 -10.73
N LEU A 128 8.95 3.37 -9.62
CA LEU A 128 8.33 4.68 -9.39
C LEU A 128 9.32 5.74 -8.84
N HIS A 129 10.62 5.56 -9.06
CA HIS A 129 11.66 6.53 -8.68
C HIS A 129 12.22 7.32 -9.89
N SER A 130 11.42 7.43 -10.96
CA SER A 130 11.88 8.04 -12.21
C SER A 130 11.55 9.53 -12.30
N ALA A 131 12.26 10.25 -13.17
CA ALA A 131 11.96 11.64 -13.53
C ALA A 131 10.50 11.86 -14.02
N GLN A 132 9.79 10.80 -14.39
CA GLN A 132 8.36 10.88 -14.72
C GLN A 132 7.52 11.20 -13.48
N VAL A 133 7.88 10.66 -12.33
CA VAL A 133 7.19 10.96 -11.06
C VAL A 133 7.35 12.42 -10.69
N ASP A 134 8.53 13.00 -10.89
CA ASP A 134 8.73 14.44 -10.67
C ASP A 134 7.86 15.29 -11.61
N ALA A 135 7.70 14.89 -12.87
CA ALA A 135 6.79 15.57 -13.81
C ALA A 135 5.31 15.46 -13.39
N ASP A 136 4.90 14.31 -12.86
CA ASP A 136 3.55 14.10 -12.35
C ASP A 136 3.31 14.91 -11.06
N ILE A 137 4.29 14.99 -10.17
CA ILE A 137 4.25 15.86 -8.98
C ILE A 137 4.15 17.32 -9.38
N GLN A 138 4.93 17.76 -10.37
CA GLN A 138 4.86 19.12 -10.89
C GLN A 138 3.47 19.43 -11.45
N THR A 139 2.89 18.50 -12.21
CA THR A 139 1.53 18.64 -12.74
C THR A 139 0.50 18.72 -11.61
N HIS A 140 0.63 17.87 -10.59
CA HIS A 140 -0.21 17.90 -9.40
C HIS A 140 -0.12 19.23 -8.64
N LEU A 141 1.10 19.75 -8.46
CA LEU A 141 1.36 21.06 -7.84
C LEU A 141 0.66 22.18 -8.62
N HIS A 142 0.81 22.19 -9.94
CA HIS A 142 0.20 23.20 -10.79
C HIS A 142 -1.33 23.22 -10.66
N GLU A 143 -1.95 22.04 -10.73
CA GLU A 143 -3.40 21.87 -10.56
C GLU A 143 -3.86 22.33 -9.16
N ARG A 144 -3.12 21.96 -8.10
CA ARG A 144 -3.48 22.34 -6.72
C ARG A 144 -3.32 23.84 -6.48
N LEU A 145 -2.25 24.45 -6.96
CA LEU A 145 -2.01 25.89 -6.81
C LEU A 145 -3.05 26.73 -7.56
N ARG A 146 -3.51 26.25 -8.73
CA ARG A 146 -4.49 26.94 -9.56
C ARG A 146 -5.92 26.81 -9.02
N ASN A 147 -6.28 25.62 -8.53
CA ASN A 147 -7.68 25.30 -8.24
C ASN A 147 -8.04 25.38 -6.74
N ASP A 148 -7.07 25.23 -5.83
CA ASP A 148 -7.36 25.30 -4.39
C ASP A 148 -7.72 26.75 -3.97
N PRO A 149 -8.87 26.98 -3.33
CA PRO A 149 -9.32 28.34 -2.97
C PRO A 149 -8.34 29.14 -2.12
N LYS A 150 -7.56 28.48 -1.24
CA LYS A 150 -6.60 29.13 -0.34
C LYS A 150 -5.22 29.32 -0.97
N LEU A 151 -4.88 28.54 -2.00
CA LEU A 151 -3.59 28.66 -2.70
C LEU A 151 -3.68 29.55 -3.94
N LYS A 152 -4.82 29.54 -4.64
CA LYS A 152 -5.04 30.34 -5.86
C LYS A 152 -5.00 31.85 -5.63
N GLN A 153 -5.17 32.30 -4.38
CA GLN A 153 -5.10 33.72 -4.02
C GLN A 153 -3.69 34.30 -4.21
N TRP A 154 -2.65 33.45 -4.22
CA TRP A 154 -1.27 33.89 -4.35
C TRP A 154 -0.95 34.29 -5.80
N PRO A 155 -0.16 35.36 -6.02
CA PRO A 155 0.27 35.74 -7.37
C PRO A 155 1.13 34.65 -8.03
N SER A 156 1.13 34.62 -9.37
CA SER A 156 1.92 33.65 -10.16
C SER A 156 3.40 33.57 -9.78
N LYS A 157 4.03 34.70 -9.41
CA LYS A 157 5.41 34.71 -8.90
C LYS A 157 5.59 33.88 -7.62
N VAL A 158 4.59 33.90 -6.73
CA VAL A 158 4.59 33.14 -5.48
C VAL A 158 4.27 31.67 -5.76
N HIS A 159 3.39 31.37 -6.71
CA HIS A 159 3.18 29.99 -7.17
C HIS A 159 4.49 29.36 -7.66
N GLY A 160 5.28 30.07 -8.47
CA GLY A 160 6.59 29.58 -8.90
C GLY A 160 7.58 29.35 -7.75
N GLN A 161 7.50 30.15 -6.66
CA GLN A 161 8.33 29.92 -5.47
C GLN A 161 7.90 28.69 -4.68
N ILE A 162 6.58 28.48 -4.53
CA ILE A 162 6.04 27.27 -3.88
C ILE A 162 6.42 26.04 -4.69
N GLU A 163 6.18 26.07 -6.01
CA GLU A 163 6.47 24.96 -6.91
C GLU A 163 7.96 24.60 -6.87
N ALA A 164 8.86 25.58 -6.98
CA ALA A 164 10.30 25.34 -6.92
C ALA A 164 10.73 24.71 -5.59
N ALA A 165 10.26 25.24 -4.45
CA ALA A 165 10.62 24.74 -3.14
C ALA A 165 10.08 23.32 -2.88
N LEU A 166 8.85 23.04 -3.31
CA LEU A 166 8.25 21.72 -3.13
C LEU A 166 8.83 20.69 -4.09
N MET A 167 9.17 21.07 -5.33
CA MET A 167 9.86 20.17 -6.25
C MET A 167 11.27 19.81 -5.76
N GLU A 168 11.99 20.75 -5.15
CA GLU A 168 13.32 20.49 -4.58
C GLU A 168 13.28 19.46 -3.43
N GLY A 169 12.27 19.53 -2.56
CA GLY A 169 12.12 18.63 -1.41
C GLY A 169 11.28 17.37 -1.65
N ALA A 170 10.55 17.27 -2.77
CA ALA A 170 9.61 16.18 -3.00
C ALA A 170 10.30 14.80 -3.04
N HIS A 171 11.44 14.70 -3.72
CA HIS A 171 12.17 13.44 -3.92
C HIS A 171 11.25 12.27 -4.32
N GLY A 172 10.32 12.51 -5.25
CA GLY A 172 9.34 11.51 -5.69
C GLY A 172 8.17 11.22 -4.72
N MET A 173 8.07 11.91 -3.58
CA MET A 173 7.06 11.66 -2.55
C MET A 173 5.83 12.57 -2.68
N PHE A 174 4.78 12.09 -3.35
CA PHE A 174 3.49 12.78 -3.39
C PHE A 174 2.92 13.12 -2.00
N ARG A 175 3.06 12.19 -1.05
CA ARG A 175 2.54 12.39 0.32
C ARG A 175 3.21 13.58 1.01
N TRP A 176 4.52 13.72 0.83
CA TRP A 176 5.26 14.84 1.40
C TRP A 176 4.76 16.16 0.81
N VAL A 177 4.64 16.23 -0.52
CA VAL A 177 4.12 17.41 -1.22
C VAL A 177 2.71 17.77 -0.76
N ALA A 178 1.82 16.78 -0.62
CA ALA A 178 0.46 16.99 -0.14
C ALA A 178 0.44 17.60 1.27
N CYS A 179 1.24 17.07 2.20
CA CYS A 179 1.36 17.62 3.55
C CYS A 179 1.86 19.07 3.53
N GLN A 180 2.87 19.38 2.72
CA GLN A 180 3.38 20.74 2.62
C GLN A 180 2.36 21.70 2.03
N LEU A 181 1.62 21.29 0.99
CA LEU A 181 0.51 22.10 0.46
C LEU A 181 -0.54 22.38 1.53
N ASP A 182 -0.92 21.39 2.34
CA ASP A 182 -1.89 21.57 3.41
C ASP A 182 -1.38 22.48 4.54
N ALA A 183 -0.08 22.46 4.83
CA ALA A 183 0.55 23.42 5.74
C ALA A 183 0.51 24.84 5.15
N LEU A 184 0.92 25.01 3.88
CA LEU A 184 0.92 26.32 3.20
C LEU A 184 -0.47 26.91 3.03
N ARG A 185 -1.52 26.08 2.93
CA ARG A 185 -2.94 26.52 2.93
C ARG A 185 -3.33 27.26 4.21
N LYS A 186 -2.62 27.06 5.31
CA LYS A 186 -2.86 27.77 6.59
C LYS A 186 -2.26 29.18 6.59
N CYS A 187 -1.35 29.50 5.65
CA CYS A 187 -0.71 30.81 5.58
C CYS A 187 -1.67 31.88 5.02
N ILE A 188 -1.83 32.98 5.74
CA ILE A 188 -2.66 34.13 5.34
C ILE A 188 -1.81 35.27 4.76
N LYS A 189 -0.60 35.48 5.30
CA LYS A 189 0.30 36.57 4.93
C LYS A 189 1.53 36.05 4.20
N LEU A 190 2.03 36.84 3.25
CA LEU A 190 3.21 36.48 2.43
C LEU A 190 4.46 36.21 3.27
N ASP A 191 4.67 36.97 4.36
CA ASP A 191 5.77 36.74 5.31
C ASP A 191 5.66 35.36 5.98
N GLY A 192 4.45 34.97 6.39
CA GLY A 192 4.18 33.65 6.97
C GLY A 192 4.43 32.52 5.96
N LEU A 193 3.96 32.69 4.73
CA LEU A 193 4.22 31.75 3.64
C LEU A 193 5.74 31.61 3.37
N THR A 194 6.46 32.74 3.32
CA THR A 194 7.91 32.74 3.06
C THR A 194 8.68 32.06 4.19
N LYS A 195 8.24 32.24 5.45
CA LYS A 195 8.80 31.50 6.59
C LYS A 195 8.53 30.01 6.50
N ALA A 196 7.29 29.62 6.18
CA ALA A 196 6.92 28.21 6.01
C ALA A 196 7.74 27.54 4.90
N LEU A 197 7.92 28.20 3.74
CA LEU A 197 8.75 27.68 2.65
C LEU A 197 10.23 27.52 3.02
N LYS A 198 10.75 28.29 3.98
CA LYS A 198 12.13 28.15 4.48
C LYS A 198 12.27 27.08 5.58
N ALA A 199 11.17 26.68 6.20
CA ALA A 199 11.11 25.73 7.30
C ALA A 199 10.42 24.43 6.86
N LEU A 200 10.51 24.08 5.57
CA LEU A 200 9.96 22.83 5.06
C LEU A 200 10.72 21.64 5.68
N PRO A 201 10.00 20.63 6.21
CA PRO A 201 10.61 19.39 6.70
C PRO A 201 11.34 18.65 5.57
N LYS A 202 12.44 17.98 5.87
CA LYS A 202 13.24 17.24 4.87
C LYS A 202 12.70 15.85 4.56
N SER A 203 11.88 15.29 5.45
CA SER A 203 11.34 13.93 5.32
C SER A 203 9.87 13.88 5.73
N LEU A 204 9.23 12.74 5.44
CA LEU A 204 7.89 12.44 5.97
C LEU A 204 7.91 12.34 7.50
N ASP A 205 8.96 11.79 8.09
CA ASP A 205 9.08 11.69 9.55
C ASP A 205 9.09 13.06 10.22
N GLU A 206 9.95 13.97 9.74
CA GLU A 206 9.99 15.36 10.23
C GLU A 206 8.64 16.08 9.96
N THR A 207 7.97 15.75 8.86
CA THR A 207 6.63 16.29 8.55
C THR A 207 5.60 15.84 9.59
N TYR A 208 5.58 14.55 9.93
CA TYR A 208 4.65 14.02 10.92
C TYR A 208 4.99 14.50 12.34
N GLU A 209 6.28 14.60 12.69
CA GLU A 209 6.71 15.21 13.94
C GLU A 209 6.19 16.65 14.06
N HIS A 210 6.35 17.46 13.01
CA HIS A 210 5.85 18.83 13.01
C HIS A 210 4.32 18.88 13.13
N ILE A 211 3.59 17.99 12.43
CA ILE A 211 2.12 17.91 12.55
C ILE A 211 1.73 17.62 14.01
N LEU A 212 2.37 16.65 14.65
CA LEU A 212 2.09 16.29 16.05
C LEU A 212 2.43 17.45 17.02
N GLN A 213 3.51 18.18 16.78
CA GLN A 213 3.89 19.36 17.58
C GLN A 213 2.93 20.55 17.41
N THR A 214 2.17 20.61 16.33
CA THR A 214 1.20 21.71 16.09
C THR A 214 -0.17 21.49 16.74
N ILE A 215 -0.37 20.38 17.45
CA ILE A 215 -1.61 20.06 18.14
C ILE A 215 -1.66 20.86 19.45
N ASP A 216 -2.79 21.51 19.71
CA ASP A 216 -3.00 22.27 20.95
C ASP A 216 -2.96 21.35 22.18
N ASP A 217 -2.31 21.81 23.26
CA ASP A 217 -2.08 21.02 24.49
C ASP A 217 -3.39 20.44 25.07
N GLU A 218 -4.51 21.13 24.91
CA GLU A 218 -5.83 20.68 25.36
C GLU A 218 -6.33 19.41 24.66
N HIS A 219 -5.77 19.08 23.49
CA HIS A 219 -6.14 17.91 22.69
C HIS A 219 -5.12 16.77 22.79
N HIS A 220 -3.99 16.94 23.49
CA HIS A 220 -2.92 15.93 23.52
C HIS A 220 -3.38 14.58 24.08
N ASP A 221 -4.13 14.59 25.18
CA ASP A 221 -4.63 13.37 25.81
C ASP A 221 -5.58 12.59 24.88
N ASP A 222 -6.43 13.30 24.13
CA ASP A 222 -7.38 12.66 23.22
C ASP A 222 -6.69 12.16 21.95
N VAL A 223 -5.76 12.95 21.39
CA VAL A 223 -4.95 12.52 20.25
C VAL A 223 -4.13 11.29 20.61
N LEU A 224 -3.51 11.25 21.80
CA LEU A 224 -2.74 10.11 22.26
C LEU A 224 -3.61 8.84 22.35
N LYS A 225 -4.82 8.94 22.92
CA LYS A 225 -5.78 7.82 22.97
C LYS A 225 -6.14 7.34 21.57
N VAL A 226 -6.45 8.25 20.65
CA VAL A 226 -6.79 7.92 19.26
C VAL A 226 -5.62 7.23 18.56
N LEU A 227 -4.40 7.73 18.70
CA LEU A 227 -3.21 7.10 18.12
C LEU A 227 -2.95 5.70 18.70
N GLN A 228 -3.16 5.51 20.01
CA GLN A 228 -3.10 4.19 20.63
C GLN A 228 -4.16 3.24 20.08
N TRP A 229 -5.39 3.70 19.89
CA TRP A 229 -6.43 2.91 19.26
C TRP A 229 -6.08 2.55 17.83
N LEU A 230 -5.58 3.50 17.03
CA LEU A 230 -5.17 3.23 15.66
C LEU A 230 -4.00 2.23 15.57
N ALA A 231 -3.02 2.33 16.47
CA ALA A 231 -1.82 1.49 16.44
C ALA A 231 -2.05 0.07 17.00
N PHE A 232 -2.94 -0.10 17.98
CA PHE A 232 -3.09 -1.37 18.71
C PHE A 232 -4.45 -2.06 18.52
N SER A 233 -5.36 -1.50 17.74
CA SER A 233 -6.61 -2.19 17.43
C SER A 233 -6.35 -3.37 16.51
N ALA A 234 -7.01 -4.49 16.79
CA ALA A 234 -6.90 -5.71 15.98
C ALA A 234 -7.50 -5.56 14.57
N ARG A 235 -8.27 -4.47 14.34
CA ARG A 235 -8.87 -4.12 13.05
C ARG A 235 -8.97 -2.59 12.92
N PRO A 236 -9.12 -2.06 11.70
CA PRO A 236 -9.40 -0.64 11.50
C PRO A 236 -10.60 -0.17 12.34
N VAL A 237 -10.41 0.94 13.05
CA VAL A 237 -11.41 1.54 13.95
C VAL A 237 -12.33 2.45 13.14
N THR A 238 -13.63 2.37 13.42
CA THR A 238 -14.64 3.23 12.81
C THR A 238 -14.87 4.48 13.67
N LEU A 239 -15.37 5.56 13.06
CA LEU A 239 -15.71 6.79 13.79
C LEU A 239 -16.77 6.60 14.89
N ALA A 240 -17.57 5.54 14.83
CA ALA A 240 -18.55 5.25 15.87
C ALA A 240 -17.93 4.59 17.12
N GLU A 241 -16.69 4.13 17.03
CA GLU A 241 -15.96 3.45 18.09
C GLU A 241 -15.00 4.38 18.86
N VAL A 242 -14.76 5.58 18.32
CA VAL A 242 -13.88 6.65 18.85
C VAL A 242 -14.72 7.76 19.43
#